data_AF-A0A523VF19-F1
#
_entry.id   AF-A0A523VF19-F1
#
_cell.length_a   1.000
_cell.length_b   1.000
_cell.length_c   1.000
_cell.angle_alpha   90.00
_cell.angle_beta   90.00
_cell.angle_gamma   90.00
#
_symmetry.space_group_name_H-M   'P 1'
#
loop_
_entity.id
_entity.type
_entity.pdbx_description
1 polymer ?
#
loop_
_entity_poly.entity_id
_entity_poly.type
_entity_poly.pdbx_seq_one_letter_code
_entity_poly.pdbx_strand_id
1 'polypeptide(L)'
;MKRLLILIAVFVFIISGCFEKSSTKTSQNKKKSQIKKTSQKREIPEGEKPKIIGEAIEKVVQVYFANQAKENEAFKNNDPESALAYQFAFPLKRTIKTKETTKEIDTINELLKGPTKEEKEQGYRTEIHKITLDSLTVEKEIATAKFSGKDFFLEGDRSGPKVRAQIEKTLLQIERIKKVEIYINDEPKFDDLRA
;
A
#
# COMPACT_ATOMS: atom_id res chain seq x y z
N MET A 1 -48.74 -30.90 36.69
CA MET A 1 -48.77 -29.48 37.15
C MET A 1 -48.77 -28.61 35.90
N LYS A 2 -49.90 -28.43 35.20
CA LYS A 2 -50.85 -27.30 35.30
C LYS A 2 -50.18 -25.90 35.32
N ARG A 3 -50.16 -25.28 34.13
CA ARG A 3 -50.44 -23.86 33.79
C ARG A 3 -49.62 -22.77 34.50
N LEU A 4 -48.92 -21.93 33.73
CA LEU A 4 -49.27 -20.50 33.64
C LEU A 4 -48.66 -19.84 32.40
N LEU A 5 -49.41 -18.88 31.85
CA LEU A 5 -49.34 -18.31 30.51
C LEU A 5 -49.60 -16.81 30.72
N ILE A 6 -48.62 -15.93 30.46
CA ILE A 6 -48.76 -14.45 30.37
C ILE A 6 -47.66 -13.98 29.39
N LEU A 7 -47.90 -13.65 28.11
CA LEU A 7 -48.62 -12.54 27.44
C LEU A 7 -48.02 -11.13 27.61
N ILE A 8 -47.76 -10.48 26.44
CA ILE A 8 -47.76 -9.02 26.14
C ILE A 8 -46.41 -8.30 26.43
N ALA A 9 -45.80 -7.48 25.57
CA ALA A 9 -46.32 -6.61 24.52
C ALA A 9 -45.39 -6.46 23.29
N VAL A 10 -46.04 -6.31 22.15
CA VAL A 10 -45.55 -5.82 20.87
C VAL A 10 -45.25 -4.32 20.98
N PHE A 11 -44.08 -3.88 20.52
CA PHE A 11 -43.84 -2.47 20.18
C PHE A 11 -43.37 -2.36 18.73
N VAL A 12 -44.36 -2.12 17.87
CA VAL A 12 -44.18 -1.70 16.48
C VAL A 12 -43.91 -0.19 16.52
N PHE A 13 -42.74 0.24 16.07
CA PHE A 13 -42.55 1.61 15.59
C PHE A 13 -42.18 1.56 14.11
N ILE A 14 -43.21 1.78 13.31
CA ILE A 14 -43.15 2.13 11.90
C ILE A 14 -42.59 3.55 11.84
N ILE A 15 -41.46 3.73 11.16
CA ILE A 15 -41.13 5.03 10.58
C ILE A 15 -40.94 4.81 9.08
N SER A 16 -41.97 5.21 8.36
CA SER A 16 -42.01 5.44 6.93
C SER A 16 -40.88 6.38 6.50
N GLY A 17 -40.10 5.93 5.53
CA GLY A 17 -39.15 6.75 4.79
C GLY A 17 -39.13 6.28 3.35
N CYS A 18 -40.20 6.58 2.61
CA CYS A 18 -40.25 6.47 1.17
C CYS A 18 -39.12 7.33 0.58
N PHE A 19 -38.22 6.73 -0.20
CA PHE A 19 -37.44 7.50 -1.16
C PHE A 19 -37.59 6.88 -2.54
N GLU A 20 -38.09 7.72 -3.43
CA GLU A 20 -38.65 7.40 -4.73
C GLU A 20 -37.63 6.83 -5.71
N LYS A 21 -38.03 5.73 -6.35
CA LYS A 21 -37.54 5.35 -7.68
C LYS A 21 -38.11 6.35 -8.69
N SER A 22 -37.26 7.17 -9.30
CA SER A 22 -37.57 7.78 -10.59
C SER A 22 -36.94 6.99 -11.72
N SER A 23 -37.81 6.57 -12.62
CA SER A 23 -37.53 5.89 -13.89
C SER A 23 -37.24 6.91 -14.98
N THR A 24 -36.46 6.48 -15.98
CA THR A 24 -36.43 6.94 -17.38
C THR A 24 -36.03 8.39 -17.68
N LYS A 25 -34.94 8.56 -18.44
CA LYS A 25 -35.01 8.86 -19.89
C LYS A 25 -33.62 8.93 -20.52
N THR A 26 -33.46 8.12 -21.56
CA THR A 26 -32.57 8.36 -22.70
C THR A 26 -32.69 9.80 -23.17
N SER A 27 -31.56 10.52 -23.23
CA SER A 27 -31.43 11.68 -24.10
C SER A 27 -30.06 11.64 -24.76
N GLN A 28 -30.05 11.17 -26.00
CA GLN A 28 -29.02 11.52 -26.96
C GLN A 28 -28.96 13.05 -27.02
N ASN A 29 -27.79 13.64 -26.80
CA ASN A 29 -27.53 14.98 -27.29
C ASN A 29 -26.10 15.08 -27.82
N LYS A 30 -26.01 15.01 -29.14
CA LYS A 30 -24.86 15.43 -29.94
C LYS A 30 -24.54 16.88 -29.56
N LYS A 31 -23.41 17.11 -28.91
CA LYS A 31 -22.74 18.41 -28.95
C LYS A 31 -21.37 18.24 -29.57
N LYS A 32 -21.32 18.48 -30.89
CA LYS A 32 -20.10 18.83 -31.61
C LYS A 32 -19.51 20.06 -30.92
N SER A 33 -18.47 19.85 -30.11
CA SER A 33 -17.61 20.94 -29.68
C SER A 33 -16.40 20.97 -30.60
N GLN A 34 -16.35 22.01 -31.42
CA GLN A 34 -15.23 22.34 -32.28
C GLN A 34 -14.01 22.64 -31.41
N ILE A 35 -13.05 21.73 -31.35
CA ILE A 35 -11.72 22.04 -30.83
C ILE A 35 -11.00 22.82 -31.93
N LYS A 36 -11.01 24.14 -31.74
CA LYS A 36 -10.20 25.12 -32.46
C LYS A 36 -8.73 24.70 -32.31
N LYS A 37 -8.11 24.29 -33.42
CA LYS A 37 -6.67 24.04 -33.53
C LYS A 37 -5.93 25.35 -33.25
N THR A 38 -5.51 25.56 -32.01
CA THR A 38 -4.43 26.49 -31.69
C THR A 38 -3.15 25.68 -31.67
N SER A 39 -2.47 25.67 -32.81
CA SER A 39 -1.15 25.07 -33.00
C SER A 39 -0.12 25.96 -32.32
N GLN A 40 0.04 25.81 -31.00
CA GLN A 40 1.22 26.32 -30.31
C GLN A 40 2.38 25.36 -30.59
N LYS A 41 3.18 25.75 -31.59
CA LYS A 41 4.52 25.23 -31.85
C LYS A 41 5.37 25.51 -30.60
N ARG A 42 5.49 24.53 -29.70
CA ARG A 42 6.51 24.57 -28.64
C ARG A 42 7.85 24.30 -29.32
N GLU A 43 8.75 25.28 -29.25
CA GLU A 43 10.16 25.07 -29.55
C GLU A 43 10.70 24.11 -28.48
N ILE A 44 11.14 22.94 -28.93
CA ILE A 44 11.81 21.95 -28.10
C ILE A 44 13.21 22.51 -27.87
N PRO A 45 13.66 22.71 -26.61
CA PRO A 45 15.04 23.09 -26.35
C PRO A 45 15.97 22.02 -26.92
N GLU A 46 16.90 22.47 -27.75
CA GLU A 46 17.89 21.66 -28.45
C GLU A 46 18.78 20.96 -27.42
N GLY A 47 18.58 19.64 -27.24
CA GLY A 47 19.41 18.82 -26.35
C GLY A 47 18.75 17.57 -25.78
N GLU A 48 17.43 17.51 -25.69
CA GLU A 48 16.74 16.29 -25.22
C GLU A 48 16.43 15.36 -26.39
N LYS A 49 17.18 14.26 -26.47
CA LYS A 49 16.86 13.15 -27.40
C LYS A 49 15.41 12.71 -27.15
N PRO A 50 14.57 12.57 -28.19
CA PRO A 50 13.20 12.12 -28.02
C PRO A 50 13.19 10.73 -27.38
N LYS A 51 12.59 10.65 -26.20
CA LYS A 51 12.46 9.41 -25.42
C LYS A 51 11.61 8.43 -26.22
N ILE A 52 12.19 7.30 -26.64
CA ILE A 52 11.49 6.29 -27.42
C ILE A 52 10.45 5.63 -26.51
N ILE A 53 9.19 5.63 -26.95
CA ILE A 53 8.07 5.00 -26.24
C ILE A 53 8.41 3.51 -26.06
N GLY A 54 8.60 3.08 -24.81
CA GLY A 54 8.91 1.69 -24.44
C GLY A 54 10.34 1.40 -23.98
N GLU A 55 11.25 2.38 -23.99
CA GLU A 55 12.59 2.22 -23.42
C GLU A 55 12.54 2.23 -21.88
N ALA A 56 13.27 1.30 -21.25
CA ALA A 56 13.32 1.25 -19.79
C ALA A 56 14.00 2.50 -19.24
N ILE A 57 13.37 3.13 -18.26
CA ILE A 57 13.91 4.31 -17.59
C ILE A 57 14.60 3.90 -16.30
N GLU A 58 15.70 4.57 -15.98
CA GLU A 58 16.31 4.45 -14.66
C GLU A 58 15.55 5.32 -13.65
N LYS A 59 15.18 4.72 -12.52
CA LYS A 59 14.48 5.38 -11.41
C LYS A 59 15.18 5.01 -10.12
N VAL A 60 15.44 5.99 -9.25
CA VAL A 60 15.89 5.72 -7.89
C VAL A 60 14.67 5.52 -7.00
N VAL A 61 14.63 4.38 -6.32
CA VAL A 61 13.63 4.04 -5.30
C VAL A 61 14.32 3.81 -3.97
N GLN A 62 13.58 3.94 -2.87
CA GLN A 62 14.07 3.64 -1.55
C GLN A 62 13.16 2.59 -0.93
N VAL A 63 13.72 1.49 -0.45
CA VAL A 63 12.99 0.39 0.19
C VAL A 63 13.43 0.29 1.64
N TYR A 64 12.57 -0.21 2.51
CA TYR A 64 12.86 -0.29 3.93
C TYR A 64 12.92 -1.74 4.39
N PHE A 65 14.03 -2.13 5.01
CA PHE A 65 14.27 -3.48 5.52
C PHE A 65 14.61 -3.45 7.01
N ALA A 66 14.40 -4.56 7.71
CA ALA A 66 14.93 -4.74 9.05
C ALA A 66 16.47 -4.74 9.01
N ASN A 67 17.13 -4.35 10.10
CA ASN A 67 18.59 -4.39 10.18
C ASN A 67 19.04 -4.72 11.60
N GLN A 68 19.49 -5.97 11.78
CA GLN A 68 19.79 -6.51 13.10
C GLN A 68 20.92 -5.77 13.82
N ALA A 69 21.93 -5.28 13.09
CA ALA A 69 23.04 -4.55 13.70
C ALA A 69 22.55 -3.21 14.27
N LYS A 70 21.72 -2.49 13.51
CA LYS A 70 21.13 -1.21 13.93
C LYS A 70 20.11 -1.40 15.05
N GLU A 71 19.31 -2.46 15.00
CA GLU A 71 18.40 -2.84 16.09
C GLU A 71 19.19 -3.08 17.39
N ASN A 72 20.25 -3.88 17.34
CA ASN A 72 21.11 -4.17 18.50
C ASN A 72 21.80 -2.92 19.05
N GLU A 73 22.19 -1.98 18.19
CA GLU A 73 22.76 -0.70 18.62
C GLU A 73 21.73 0.14 19.40
N ALA A 74 20.47 0.20 18.93
CA ALA A 74 19.39 0.86 19.65
C ALA A 74 19.14 0.23 21.03
N PHE A 75 19.17 -1.10 21.13
CA PHE A 75 19.06 -1.81 22.42
C PHE A 75 20.19 -1.48 23.39
N LYS A 76 21.45 -1.46 22.93
CA LYS A 76 22.62 -1.21 23.80
C LYS A 76 22.61 0.18 24.44
N ASN A 77 21.98 1.15 23.79
CA ASN A 77 21.93 2.53 24.29
C ASN A 77 20.85 2.74 25.36
N ASN A 78 20.20 1.68 25.87
CA ASN A 78 19.06 1.74 26.79
C ASN A 78 17.96 2.70 26.31
N ASP A 79 17.79 2.80 24.99
CA ASP A 79 16.76 3.63 24.40
C ASP A 79 15.40 3.06 24.83
N PRO A 80 14.50 3.82 25.48
CA PRO A 80 13.16 3.35 25.80
C PRO A 80 12.38 2.90 24.55
N GLU A 81 12.73 3.37 23.34
CA GLU A 81 12.17 2.86 22.08
C GLU A 81 12.74 1.50 21.66
N SER A 82 13.81 1.02 22.29
CA SER A 82 14.44 -0.26 21.93
C SER A 82 13.50 -1.45 22.14
N ALA A 83 12.56 -1.38 23.10
CA ALA A 83 11.52 -2.38 23.26
C ALA A 83 10.66 -2.57 21.99
N LEU A 84 10.62 -1.56 21.11
CA LEU A 84 9.92 -1.57 19.82
C LEU A 84 10.89 -1.60 18.63
N ALA A 85 12.20 -1.85 18.84
CA ALA A 85 13.19 -1.82 17.77
C ALA A 85 12.88 -2.80 16.62
N TYR A 86 12.16 -3.90 16.89
CA TYR A 86 11.71 -4.83 15.85
C TYR A 86 10.66 -4.22 14.89
N GLN A 87 10.07 -3.07 15.24
CA GLN A 87 9.21 -2.26 14.38
C GLN A 87 10.00 -1.23 13.57
N PHE A 88 11.32 -1.18 13.72
CA PHE A 88 12.15 -0.31 12.90
C PHE A 88 12.39 -0.95 11.54
N ALA A 89 12.31 -0.11 10.52
CA ALA A 89 12.75 -0.45 9.18
C ALA A 89 13.67 0.67 8.69
N PHE A 90 14.77 0.28 8.08
CA PHE A 90 15.87 1.18 7.72
C PHE A 90 15.91 1.35 6.20
N PRO A 91 16.13 2.58 5.72
CA PRO A 91 16.07 2.88 4.30
C PRO A 91 17.28 2.30 3.55
N LEU A 92 17.03 1.84 2.33
CA LEU A 92 18.01 1.37 1.38
C LEU A 92 17.65 1.91 0.00
N LYS A 93 18.56 2.67 -0.62
CA LYS A 93 18.34 3.25 -1.95
C LYS A 93 18.77 2.27 -3.04
N ARG A 94 17.94 2.08 -4.06
CA ARG A 94 18.23 1.27 -5.24
C ARG A 94 17.94 2.04 -6.52
N THR A 95 18.76 1.80 -7.54
CA THR A 95 18.47 2.23 -8.91
C THR A 95 17.83 1.06 -9.65
N ILE A 96 16.62 1.27 -10.17
CA ILE A 96 15.87 0.27 -10.91
C ILE A 96 15.70 0.70 -12.36
N LYS A 97 15.61 -0.28 -13.26
CA LYS A 97 15.18 -0.10 -14.64
C LYS A 97 13.73 -0.53 -14.76
N THR A 98 12.85 0.38 -15.16
CA THR A 98 11.41 0.12 -15.17
C THR A 98 10.73 0.71 -16.41
N LYS A 99 9.56 0.20 -16.76
CA LYS A 99 8.76 0.63 -17.92
C LYS A 99 7.47 1.28 -17.39
N GLU A 100 7.42 2.61 -17.43
CA GLU A 100 6.25 3.49 -17.15
C GLU A 100 5.27 3.05 -16.03
N THR A 101 5.78 2.43 -14.97
CA THR A 101 5.03 2.14 -13.75
C THR A 101 5.05 3.31 -12.78
N THR A 102 4.09 3.32 -11.87
CA THR A 102 4.04 4.32 -10.79
C THR A 102 5.16 4.07 -9.78
N LYS A 103 5.57 5.12 -9.06
CA LYS A 103 6.62 5.02 -8.04
C LYS A 103 6.22 4.04 -6.93
N GLU A 104 4.94 3.97 -6.59
CA GLU A 104 4.38 3.08 -5.58
C GLU A 104 4.60 1.60 -5.95
N ILE A 105 4.18 1.22 -7.16
CA ILE A 105 4.32 -0.15 -7.68
C ILE A 105 5.79 -0.53 -7.77
N ASP A 106 6.62 0.34 -8.34
CA ASP A 106 8.05 0.12 -8.45
C ASP A 106 8.71 -0.14 -7.10
N THR A 107 8.39 0.68 -6.11
CA THR A 107 9.03 0.62 -4.80
C THR A 107 8.61 -0.65 -4.04
N ILE A 108 7.33 -1.02 -4.09
CA ILE A 108 6.87 -2.27 -3.47
C ILE A 108 7.43 -3.51 -4.18
N ASN A 109 7.42 -3.54 -5.51
CA ASN A 109 8.00 -4.67 -6.24
C ASN A 109 9.49 -4.82 -5.93
N GLU A 110 10.21 -3.71 -5.74
CA GLU A 110 11.61 -3.74 -5.35
C GLU A 110 11.80 -4.25 -3.91
N LEU A 111 10.91 -3.89 -2.98
CA LEU A 111 10.89 -4.43 -1.61
C LEU A 111 10.68 -5.95 -1.61
N LEU A 112 9.73 -6.45 -2.42
CA LEU A 112 9.39 -7.88 -2.49
C LEU A 112 10.52 -8.76 -3.01
N LYS A 113 11.50 -8.21 -3.74
CA LYS A 113 12.72 -8.95 -4.12
C LYS A 113 13.59 -9.32 -2.92
N GLY A 114 13.39 -8.64 -1.79
CA GLY A 114 14.19 -8.77 -0.59
C GLY A 114 15.60 -8.18 -0.73
N PRO A 115 16.42 -8.23 0.33
CA PRO A 115 17.80 -7.76 0.28
C PRO A 115 18.70 -8.60 -0.63
N THR A 116 19.64 -7.97 -1.33
CA THR A 116 20.70 -8.66 -2.08
C THR A 116 21.70 -9.34 -1.13
N LYS A 117 22.63 -10.12 -1.67
CA LYS A 117 23.66 -10.77 -0.86
C LYS A 117 24.53 -9.76 -0.10
N GLU A 118 24.96 -8.71 -0.79
CA GLU A 118 25.80 -7.64 -0.25
C GLU A 118 25.05 -6.85 0.82
N GLU A 119 23.76 -6.58 0.61
CA GLU A 119 22.91 -5.91 1.60
C GLU A 119 22.68 -6.80 2.84
N LYS A 120 22.60 -8.12 2.67
CA LYS A 120 22.57 -9.06 3.81
C LYS A 120 23.89 -9.05 4.57
N GLU A 121 25.03 -8.93 3.90
CA GLU A 121 26.32 -8.77 4.58
C GLU A 121 26.38 -7.47 5.40
N GLN A 122 25.66 -6.43 4.98
CA GLN A 122 25.46 -5.17 5.74
C GLN A 122 24.39 -5.26 6.84
N GLY A 123 23.84 -6.46 7.11
CA GLY A 123 22.88 -6.69 8.18
C GLY A 123 21.41 -6.48 7.81
N TYR A 124 21.07 -6.14 6.56
CA TYR A 124 19.68 -6.02 6.14
C TYR A 124 18.99 -7.38 6.03
N ARG A 125 17.76 -7.48 6.52
CA ARG A 125 16.97 -8.71 6.57
C ARG A 125 15.52 -8.42 6.22
N THR A 126 14.82 -9.46 5.77
CA THR A 126 13.36 -9.43 5.60
C THR A 126 12.77 -10.79 5.89
N GLU A 127 11.53 -10.78 6.38
CA GLU A 127 10.68 -11.96 6.54
C GLU A 127 9.53 -11.92 5.51
N ILE A 128 9.56 -10.94 4.60
CA ILE A 128 8.65 -10.87 3.47
C ILE A 128 9.09 -11.92 2.45
N HIS A 129 8.40 -13.06 2.42
CA HIS A 129 8.68 -14.14 1.49
C HIS A 129 7.40 -14.80 1.01
N LYS A 130 7.44 -15.44 -0.16
CA LYS A 130 6.33 -16.24 -0.70
C LYS A 130 5.00 -15.47 -0.81
N ILE A 131 5.08 -14.16 -1.01
CA ILE A 131 3.93 -13.32 -1.37
C ILE A 131 4.20 -12.60 -2.69
N THR A 132 3.12 -12.31 -3.40
CA THR A 132 3.11 -11.51 -4.63
C THR A 132 2.16 -10.34 -4.47
N LEU A 133 2.50 -9.19 -5.07
CA LEU A 133 1.59 -8.04 -5.12
C LEU A 133 0.51 -8.30 -6.17
N ASP A 134 -0.75 -8.36 -5.74
CA ASP A 134 -1.89 -8.50 -6.65
C ASP A 134 -2.37 -7.14 -7.14
N SER A 135 -2.45 -6.16 -6.23
CA SER A 135 -2.85 -4.80 -6.55
C SER A 135 -2.35 -3.79 -5.52
N LEU A 136 -2.13 -2.57 -5.98
CA LEU A 136 -1.84 -1.42 -5.14
C LEU A 136 -2.60 -0.20 -5.68
N THR A 137 -3.55 0.29 -4.89
CA THR A 137 -4.33 1.49 -5.22
C THR A 137 -4.03 2.58 -4.20
N VAL A 138 -4.13 3.84 -4.64
CA VAL A 138 -3.99 5.01 -3.76
C VAL A 138 -5.21 5.89 -3.95
N GLU A 139 -6.07 5.93 -2.94
CA GLU A 139 -7.31 6.72 -2.93
C GLU A 139 -7.39 7.52 -1.64
N LYS A 140 -7.69 8.82 -1.73
CA LYS A 140 -7.82 9.71 -0.56
C LYS A 140 -6.63 9.60 0.41
N GLU A 141 -5.42 9.55 -0.15
CA GLU A 141 -4.15 9.40 0.58
C GLU A 141 -3.97 8.06 1.33
N ILE A 142 -4.84 7.08 1.10
CA ILE A 142 -4.74 5.72 1.65
C ILE A 142 -4.22 4.80 0.54
N ALA A 143 -3.07 4.17 0.78
CA ALA A 143 -2.55 3.12 -0.07
C ALA A 143 -3.10 1.76 0.38
N THR A 144 -3.86 1.08 -0.46
CA THR A 144 -4.33 -0.28 -0.22
C THR A 144 -3.45 -1.25 -0.99
N ALA A 145 -2.62 -2.00 -0.29
CA ALA A 145 -1.72 -3.00 -0.85
C ALA A 145 -2.29 -4.41 -0.60
N LYS A 146 -2.65 -5.11 -1.67
CA LYS A 146 -3.17 -6.48 -1.61
C LYS A 146 -2.12 -7.47 -2.12
N PHE A 147 -1.84 -8.47 -1.31
CA PHE A 147 -0.90 -9.52 -1.62
C PHE A 147 -1.57 -10.90 -1.54
N SER A 148 -1.03 -11.85 -2.29
CA SER A 148 -1.39 -13.26 -2.21
C SER A 148 -0.17 -14.12 -1.94
N GLY A 149 -0.33 -15.20 -1.19
CA GLY A 149 0.74 -16.12 -0.85
C GLY A 149 0.22 -17.38 -0.20
N LYS A 150 0.28 -18.51 -0.92
CA LYS A 150 -0.26 -19.80 -0.47
C LYS A 150 0.44 -20.33 0.79
N ASP A 151 1.75 -20.17 0.85
CA ASP A 151 2.60 -20.68 1.92
C ASP A 151 3.19 -19.54 2.76
N PHE A 152 2.51 -18.37 2.76
CA PHE A 152 2.93 -17.26 3.59
C PHE A 152 2.59 -17.55 5.06
N PHE A 153 3.62 -17.51 5.88
CA PHE A 153 3.52 -17.71 7.32
C PHE A 153 4.57 -16.83 8.00
N LEU A 154 4.22 -16.29 9.17
CA LEU A 154 5.08 -15.46 9.99
C LEU A 154 5.39 -16.18 11.29
N GLU A 155 6.67 -16.27 11.62
CA GLU A 155 7.15 -17.04 12.76
C GLU A 155 7.38 -16.15 13.99
N GLY A 156 6.49 -16.25 14.97
CA GLY A 156 6.62 -15.54 16.24
C GLY A 156 5.92 -14.18 16.28
N ASP A 157 5.91 -13.59 17.46
CA ASP A 157 5.17 -12.36 17.80
C ASP A 157 5.74 -11.10 17.13
N ARG A 158 7.06 -11.07 16.88
CA ARG A 158 7.75 -9.91 16.30
C ARG A 158 7.71 -9.85 14.77
N SER A 159 7.39 -10.95 14.09
CA SER A 159 7.42 -11.03 12.63
C SER A 159 6.37 -10.13 11.97
N GLY A 160 5.13 -10.15 12.48
CA GLY A 160 4.05 -9.30 11.99
C GLY A 160 4.38 -7.82 12.01
N PRO A 161 4.70 -7.24 13.18
CA PRO A 161 5.11 -5.84 13.29
C PRO A 161 6.32 -5.49 12.39
N LYS A 162 7.29 -6.38 12.25
CA LYS A 162 8.49 -6.16 11.42
C LYS A 162 8.18 -6.14 9.93
N VAL A 163 7.33 -7.05 9.45
CA VAL A 163 6.86 -7.06 8.05
C VAL A 163 6.02 -5.84 7.76
N ARG A 164 5.10 -5.50 8.67
CA ARG A 164 4.28 -4.28 8.57
C ARG A 164 5.16 -3.05 8.45
N ALA A 165 6.13 -2.86 9.33
CA ALA A 165 7.02 -1.69 9.34
C ALA A 165 7.76 -1.52 8.00
N GLN A 166 8.26 -2.61 7.42
CA GLN A 166 8.93 -2.58 6.12
C GLN A 166 8.00 -2.11 5.00
N ILE A 167 6.79 -2.67 4.90
CA ILE A 167 5.81 -2.29 3.88
C ILE A 167 5.33 -0.85 4.09
N GLU A 168 4.96 -0.50 5.32
CA GLU A 168 4.42 0.83 5.66
C GLU A 168 5.46 1.93 5.45
N LYS A 169 6.68 1.80 5.98
CA LYS A 169 7.73 2.82 5.77
C LYS A 169 8.08 2.96 4.29
N THR A 170 8.05 1.86 3.54
CA THR A 170 8.27 1.88 2.11
C THR A 170 7.20 2.67 1.36
N LEU A 171 5.93 2.59 1.75
CA LEU A 171 4.86 3.34 1.08
C LEU A 171 4.69 4.77 1.61
N LEU A 172 4.79 4.97 2.92
CA LEU A 172 4.61 6.28 3.59
C LEU A 172 5.70 7.30 3.23
N GLN A 173 6.83 6.87 2.66
CA GLN A 173 7.82 7.81 2.11
C GLN A 173 7.27 8.63 0.93
N ILE A 174 6.20 8.15 0.28
CA ILE A 174 5.61 8.77 -0.89
C ILE A 174 4.63 9.82 -0.39
N GLU A 175 4.91 11.08 -0.69
CA GLU A 175 4.26 12.25 -0.07
C GLU A 175 2.72 12.20 -0.04
N ARG A 176 2.10 11.68 -1.10
CA ARG A 176 0.64 11.56 -1.22
C ARG A 176 0.01 10.41 -0.42
N ILE A 177 0.80 9.56 0.23
CA ILE A 177 0.32 8.43 1.03
C ILE A 177 0.48 8.80 2.51
N LYS A 178 -0.64 8.91 3.22
CA LYS A 178 -0.68 9.19 4.67
C LYS A 178 -1.05 7.97 5.49
N LYS A 179 -1.68 6.97 4.87
CA LYS A 179 -2.08 5.71 5.52
C LYS A 179 -1.82 4.55 4.57
N VAL A 180 -1.50 3.39 5.14
CA VAL A 180 -1.33 2.13 4.40
C VAL A 180 -2.23 1.07 5.01
N GLU A 181 -2.96 0.37 4.15
CA GLU A 181 -3.76 -0.80 4.49
C GLU A 181 -3.19 -2.00 3.76
N ILE A 182 -2.90 -3.07 4.50
CA ILE A 182 -2.20 -4.25 4.00
C ILE A 182 -3.17 -5.42 4.10
N TYR A 183 -3.39 -6.09 2.98
CA TYR A 183 -4.19 -7.30 2.90
C TYR A 183 -3.31 -8.44 2.38
N ILE A 184 -3.41 -9.61 3.01
CA ILE A 184 -2.74 -10.83 2.54
C ILE A 184 -3.78 -11.94 2.45
N ASN A 185 -3.95 -12.52 1.26
CA ASN A 185 -5.01 -13.47 0.94
C ASN A 185 -6.41 -12.91 1.29
N ASP A 186 -6.66 -11.65 0.88
CA ASP A 186 -7.89 -10.88 1.13
C ASP A 186 -8.24 -10.60 2.60
N GLU A 187 -7.42 -11.04 3.55
CA GLU A 187 -7.60 -10.70 4.97
C GLU A 187 -6.83 -9.43 5.31
N PRO A 188 -7.44 -8.47 6.02
CA PRO A 188 -6.70 -7.35 6.59
C PRO A 188 -5.64 -7.89 7.56
N LYS A 189 -4.40 -7.43 7.41
CA LYS A 189 -3.30 -7.82 8.30
C LYS A 189 -2.81 -6.63 9.10
N PHE A 190 -2.45 -6.92 10.34
CA PHE A 190 -1.76 -6.00 11.27
C PHE A 190 -2.58 -4.77 11.72
N ASP A 191 -3.88 -4.73 11.43
CA ASP A 191 -4.77 -3.64 11.87
C ASP A 191 -4.88 -3.58 13.40
N ASP A 192 -4.73 -4.73 14.07
CA ASP A 192 -4.68 -4.90 15.52
C ASP A 192 -3.38 -4.38 16.16
N LEU A 193 -2.34 -4.15 15.37
CA LEU A 193 -1.03 -3.66 15.83
C LEU A 193 -0.91 -2.13 15.77
N ARG A 194 -2.01 -1.41 15.54
CA ARG A 194 -2.08 0.06 15.60
C ARG A 194 -2.50 0.49 17.01
N ALA A 195 -1.62 0.27 17.99
CA ALA A 195 -1.77 0.80 19.34
C ALA A 195 -1.06 2.16 19.47
#